data_AF-A0A1Y4IX99-F1
#
_entry.id   AF-A0A1Y4IX99-F1
#
_cell.length_a   1.000
_cell.length_b   1.000
_cell.length_c   1.000
_cell.angle_alpha   90.00
_cell.angle_beta   90.00
_cell.angle_gamma   90.00
#
_symmetry.space_group_name_H-M   'P 1'
#
loop_
_entity.id
_entity.type
_entity.pdbx_description
1 polymer ?
#
loop_
_entity_poly.entity_id
_entity_poly.type
_entity_poly.pdbx_seq_one_letter_code
_entity_poly.pdbx_strand_id
1 'polypeptide(L)'
;MPCTAALAGYRSNHHREETRMKLLKLAAPLLIAAALCGCASTGLGDKVIVKALLLDYHQNEYLAQVLVLEPQPSADAGEAAETIRLIEGSGSTLAEAIQEAESARAEELFYGQNELLLLGPGLQEKGMPECCRFLYDNSAGRPNMAVWGINRPASEQPLNEENAGAVLDSIRRLGERGEYRTYLYQLASAQGGGLLPLVHLSEEINVQMEGLALYKDGTPAARFTGSETVLAALLSGQTGTGQLRVEGESGPVTLTIRSPKLIYECVEQENSLHLAIRLSGHVEQMTGENLPASREQRRELLKQFNTQLEQMAQEVIRQSFTPGIDPFCFLSRFRNRNEQLAIRLEETETLYQPGSVEFSSALQLL
;
A
#
# COMPACT_ATOMS: atom_id res chain seq x y z
N MET A 1 57.40 62.43 55.03
CA MET A 1 55.98 62.88 54.96
C MET A 1 55.50 62.70 53.53
N PRO A 2 54.40 61.97 53.31
CA PRO A 2 53.85 61.59 52.00
C PRO A 2 52.92 62.71 51.48
N CYS A 3 52.24 62.72 50.33
CA CYS A 3 51.77 61.66 49.45
C CYS A 3 51.36 62.29 48.10
N THR A 4 51.87 61.79 46.98
CA THR A 4 51.35 62.00 45.62
C THR A 4 50.82 60.66 45.11
N ALA A 5 49.50 60.52 44.95
CA ALA A 5 48.88 59.50 44.08
C ALA A 5 47.35 59.59 44.11
N ALA A 6 46.76 60.32 43.16
CA ALA A 6 45.38 60.08 42.73
C ALA A 6 45.19 60.82 41.39
N LEU A 7 45.19 60.10 40.27
CA LEU A 7 44.55 60.49 38.98
C LEU A 7 44.79 59.50 37.82
N ALA A 8 45.54 58.41 38.00
CA ALA A 8 45.85 57.46 36.91
C ALA A 8 44.85 56.29 36.72
N GLY A 9 43.83 56.14 37.58
CA GLY A 9 42.97 54.95 37.62
C GLY A 9 41.75 54.93 36.68
N TYR A 10 41.29 56.08 36.17
CA TYR A 10 39.95 56.16 35.54
C TYR A 10 39.95 55.96 34.01
N ARG A 11 41.08 56.25 33.33
CA ARG A 11 41.17 56.14 31.85
C ARG A 11 41.52 54.73 31.32
N SER A 12 42.02 53.84 32.18
CA SER A 12 42.49 52.50 31.78
C SER A 12 41.34 51.49 31.60
N ASN A 13 40.29 51.57 32.43
CA ASN A 13 39.17 50.62 32.36
C ASN A 13 38.24 50.87 31.16
N HIS A 14 37.95 52.14 30.82
CA HIS A 14 37.04 52.45 29.72
C HIS A 14 37.57 52.01 28.35
N HIS A 15 38.87 52.14 28.10
CA HIS A 15 39.45 51.75 26.81
C HIS A 15 39.52 50.23 26.64
N ARG A 16 39.71 49.51 27.74
CA ARG A 16 39.74 48.04 27.78
C ARG A 16 38.34 47.44 27.62
N GLU A 17 37.31 48.09 28.16
CA GLU A 17 35.90 47.72 27.96
C GLU A 17 35.39 48.03 26.56
N GLU A 18 35.72 49.18 25.98
CA GLU A 18 35.35 49.49 24.59
C GLU A 18 35.98 48.50 23.59
N THR A 19 37.22 48.09 23.82
CA THR A 19 37.91 47.14 22.95
C THR A 19 37.30 45.73 23.07
N ARG A 20 36.98 45.28 24.31
CA ARG A 20 36.25 44.03 24.54
C ARG A 20 34.84 44.03 23.95
N MET A 21 34.13 45.16 24.03
CA MET A 21 32.77 45.31 23.51
C MET A 21 32.76 45.41 21.98
N LYS A 22 33.81 45.96 21.34
CA LYS A 22 34.00 45.92 19.88
C LYS A 22 34.36 44.51 19.39
N LEU A 23 35.21 43.77 20.12
CA LEU A 23 35.52 42.37 19.82
C LEU A 23 34.29 41.46 20.00
N LEU A 24 33.46 41.65 21.03
CA LEU A 24 32.20 40.92 21.20
C LEU A 24 31.19 41.24 20.09
N LYS A 25 31.10 42.51 19.65
CA LYS A 25 30.21 42.94 18.56
C LYS A 25 30.62 42.40 17.19
N LEU A 26 31.90 42.05 16.99
CA LEU A 26 32.40 41.37 15.78
C LEU A 26 32.32 39.84 15.88
N ALA A 27 32.47 39.27 17.07
CA ALA A 27 32.39 37.83 17.29
C ALA A 27 30.95 37.30 17.22
N ALA A 28 29.96 38.06 17.70
CA ALA A 28 28.56 37.66 17.70
C ALA A 28 27.97 37.40 16.28
N PRO A 29 28.12 38.28 15.27
CA PRO A 29 27.61 37.99 13.94
C PRO A 29 28.37 36.85 13.24
N LEU A 30 29.65 36.62 13.58
CA LEU A 30 30.44 35.51 13.02
C LEU A 30 30.01 34.15 13.59
N LEU A 31 29.67 34.11 14.89
CA LEU A 31 29.07 32.94 15.55
C LEU A 31 27.65 32.66 15.05
N ILE A 32 26.85 33.69 14.80
CA ILE A 32 25.51 33.55 14.21
C ILE A 32 25.59 33.09 12.76
N ALA A 33 26.54 33.62 11.96
CA ALA A 33 26.79 33.15 10.61
C ALA A 33 27.24 31.67 10.61
N ALA A 34 28.18 31.28 11.48
CA ALA A 34 28.60 29.89 11.63
C ALA A 34 27.47 28.95 12.11
N ALA A 35 26.54 29.44 12.93
CA ALA A 35 25.36 28.70 13.35
C ALA A 35 24.29 28.58 12.24
N LEU A 36 24.29 29.46 11.24
CA LEU A 36 23.38 29.44 10.09
C LEU A 36 23.96 28.70 8.87
N CYS A 37 25.25 28.35 8.85
CA CYS A 37 25.89 27.55 7.79
C CYS A 37 25.60 26.04 7.90
N GLY A 38 24.78 25.61 8.86
CA GLY A 38 24.57 24.20 9.23
C GLY A 38 23.48 23.44 8.47
N CYS A 39 23.07 23.88 7.28
CA CYS A 39 22.15 23.12 6.43
C CYS A 39 22.76 22.90 5.05
N ALA A 40 23.90 22.18 5.00
CA ALA A 40 24.27 21.48 3.79
C ALA A 40 23.32 20.28 3.65
N SER A 41 22.08 20.53 3.22
CA SER A 41 21.27 19.45 2.68
C SER A 41 21.98 18.98 1.41
N THR A 42 22.44 17.73 1.39
CA THR A 42 22.85 17.05 0.17
C THR A 42 21.78 17.32 -0.90
N GLY A 43 22.22 17.82 -2.05
CA GLY A 43 21.29 18.13 -3.14
C GLY A 43 20.62 16.84 -3.61
N LEU A 44 19.46 16.92 -4.25
CA LEU A 44 18.83 15.72 -4.84
C LEU A 44 19.76 15.01 -5.85
N GLY A 45 20.73 15.74 -6.42
CA GLY A 45 21.75 15.21 -7.33
C GLY A 45 22.83 14.34 -6.66
N ASP A 46 22.94 14.35 -5.34
CA ASP A 46 23.87 13.49 -4.58
C ASP A 46 23.19 12.23 -4.04
N LYS A 47 21.90 12.04 -4.38
CA LYS A 47 21.07 10.93 -3.91
C LYS A 47 20.69 9.99 -5.03
N VAL A 48 20.58 8.70 -4.70
CA VAL A 48 20.12 7.68 -5.64
C VAL A 48 18.65 7.39 -5.34
N ILE A 49 17.80 7.51 -6.35
CA ILE A 49 16.35 7.35 -6.20
C ILE A 49 16.00 5.87 -6.03
N VAL A 50 15.29 5.53 -4.97
CA VAL A 50 14.71 4.19 -4.77
C VAL A 50 13.34 4.11 -5.44
N LYS A 51 13.08 3.05 -6.20
CA LYS A 51 11.81 2.78 -6.87
C LYS A 51 10.96 1.70 -6.20
N ALA A 52 11.61 0.67 -5.69
CA ALA A 52 10.92 -0.45 -5.04
C ALA A 52 11.80 -1.10 -3.98
N LEU A 53 11.13 -1.74 -3.01
CA LEU A 53 11.72 -2.63 -2.02
C LEU A 53 11.18 -4.03 -2.22
N LEU A 54 12.08 -5.02 -2.30
CA LEU A 54 11.73 -6.43 -2.18
C LEU A 54 12.27 -6.92 -0.85
N LEU A 55 11.38 -7.41 0.00
CA LEU A 55 11.73 -7.87 1.33
C LEU A 55 11.26 -9.30 1.48
N ASP A 56 12.07 -10.14 2.12
CA ASP A 56 11.68 -11.50 2.45
C ASP A 56 12.29 -11.95 3.78
N TYR A 57 11.80 -13.07 4.30
CA TYR A 57 12.35 -13.74 5.45
C TYR A 57 12.61 -15.20 5.11
N HIS A 58 13.87 -15.55 4.88
CA HIS A 58 14.27 -16.86 4.40
C HIS A 58 15.47 -17.38 5.19
N GLN A 59 15.48 -18.67 5.51
CA GLN A 59 16.59 -19.31 6.25
C GLN A 59 16.98 -18.59 7.56
N ASN A 60 15.99 -18.06 8.28
CA ASN A 60 16.16 -17.35 9.54
C ASN A 60 16.87 -15.98 9.43
N GLU A 61 16.93 -15.41 8.23
CA GLU A 61 17.46 -14.07 7.96
C GLU A 61 16.44 -13.23 7.17
N TYR A 62 16.47 -11.92 7.41
CA TYR A 62 15.79 -10.96 6.55
C TYR A 62 16.65 -10.69 5.32
N LEU A 63 16.00 -10.64 4.17
CA LEU A 63 16.61 -10.26 2.90
C LEU A 63 15.97 -8.96 2.43
N ALA A 64 16.81 -8.02 2.01
CA ALA A 64 16.38 -6.77 1.40
C ALA A 64 17.04 -6.62 0.03
N GLN A 65 16.24 -6.44 -1.01
CA GLN A 65 16.71 -5.95 -2.30
C GLN A 65 16.08 -4.57 -2.56
N VAL A 66 16.92 -3.61 -2.87
CA VAL A 66 16.52 -2.23 -3.13
C VAL A 66 16.75 -1.94 -4.61
N LEU A 67 15.70 -1.55 -5.33
CA LEU A 67 15.79 -1.18 -6.73
C LEU A 67 15.97 0.32 -6.82
N VAL A 68 17.07 0.75 -7.42
CA VAL A 68 17.45 2.16 -7.48
C VAL A 68 17.71 2.61 -8.90
N LEU A 69 17.39 3.86 -9.21
CA LEU A 69 17.66 4.45 -10.52
C LEU A 69 19.09 4.94 -10.63
N GLU A 70 19.72 4.60 -11.75
CA GLU A 70 20.97 5.17 -12.18
C GLU A 70 20.76 5.99 -13.46
N PRO A 71 21.20 7.25 -13.49
CA PRO A 71 21.21 8.03 -14.72
C PRO A 71 22.27 7.46 -15.66
N GLN A 72 21.89 7.07 -16.89
CA GLN A 72 22.88 6.84 -17.94
C GLN A 72 23.32 8.19 -18.51
N PRO A 73 24.63 8.46 -18.63
CA PRO A 73 25.10 9.61 -19.37
C PRO A 73 24.75 9.44 -20.85
N SER A 74 23.75 10.20 -21.32
CA SER A 74 23.39 10.30 -22.74
C SER A 74 23.98 11.58 -23.35
N ALA A 75 24.51 11.47 -24.56
CA ALA A 75 24.97 12.63 -25.34
C ALA A 75 23.80 13.47 -25.88
N ASP A 76 22.58 12.92 -25.89
CA ASP A 76 21.36 13.60 -26.27
C ASP A 76 20.53 13.94 -25.02
N ALA A 77 20.42 15.24 -24.71
CA ALA A 77 19.73 15.76 -23.54
C ALA A 77 18.21 15.47 -23.50
N GLY A 78 17.65 14.86 -24.55
CA GLY A 78 16.25 14.44 -24.64
C GLY A 78 15.98 12.96 -24.31
N GLU A 79 17.02 12.13 -24.20
CA GLU A 79 16.92 10.68 -23.96
C GLU A 79 17.91 10.23 -22.89
N ALA A 80 17.81 10.78 -21.68
CA ALA A 80 18.47 10.17 -20.53
C ALA A 80 17.76 8.84 -20.24
N ALA A 81 18.32 7.73 -20.72
CA ALA A 81 17.87 6.40 -20.33
C ALA A 81 18.19 6.20 -18.84
N GLU A 82 17.20 5.83 -18.04
CA GLU A 82 17.41 5.44 -16.65
C GLU A 82 17.55 3.92 -16.60
N THR A 83 18.63 3.41 -16.01
CA THR A 83 18.79 1.98 -15.74
C THR A 83 18.47 1.69 -14.28
N ILE A 84 17.79 0.58 -14.02
CA ILE A 84 17.54 0.12 -12.65
C ILE A 84 18.68 -0.78 -12.23
N ARG A 85 19.26 -0.49 -11.08
CA ARG A 85 20.22 -1.34 -10.42
C ARG A 85 19.63 -1.95 -9.17
N LEU A 86 19.96 -3.20 -8.92
CA LEU A 86 19.53 -3.95 -7.75
C LEU A 86 20.70 -4.04 -6.76
N ILE A 87 20.48 -3.60 -5.53
CA ILE A 87 21.43 -3.74 -4.42
C ILE A 87 20.79 -4.59 -3.32
N GLU A 88 21.59 -5.41 -2.65
CA GLU A 88 21.10 -6.43 -1.74
C GLU A 88 21.79 -6.33 -0.38
N GLY A 89 21.08 -6.76 0.65
CA GLY A 89 21.60 -6.92 2.01
C GLY A 89 20.79 -7.97 2.76
N SER A 90 21.41 -8.56 3.77
CA SER A 90 20.78 -9.50 4.69
C SER A 90 21.05 -9.12 6.14
N GLY A 91 20.29 -9.70 7.06
CA GLY A 91 20.47 -9.39 8.46
C GLY A 91 19.55 -10.17 9.38
N SER A 92 19.85 -10.14 10.67
CA SER A 92 19.00 -10.76 11.69
C SER A 92 17.72 -9.96 11.94
N THR A 93 17.71 -8.68 11.54
CA THR A 93 16.55 -7.79 11.59
C THR A 93 16.30 -7.12 10.24
N LEU A 94 15.07 -6.64 10.04
CA LEU A 94 14.72 -5.87 8.84
C LEU A 94 15.56 -4.60 8.68
N ALA A 95 15.90 -3.94 9.80
CA ALA A 95 16.75 -2.76 9.79
C ALA A 95 18.17 -3.09 9.35
N GLU A 96 18.75 -4.19 9.82
CA GLU A 96 20.09 -4.64 9.43
C GLU A 96 20.15 -4.97 7.93
N ALA A 97 19.16 -5.71 7.41
CA ALA A 97 19.12 -6.08 5.99
C ALA A 97 19.04 -4.84 5.08
N ILE A 98 18.20 -3.86 5.43
CA ILE A 98 18.10 -2.60 4.69
C ILE A 98 19.38 -1.78 4.80
N GLN A 99 19.97 -1.68 6.00
CA GLN A 99 21.20 -0.94 6.22
C GLN A 99 22.40 -1.56 5.48
N GLU A 100 22.47 -2.89 5.39
CA GLU A 100 23.50 -3.56 4.61
C GLU A 100 23.33 -3.28 3.11
N ALA A 101 22.10 -3.34 2.60
CA ALA A 101 21.81 -2.98 1.20
C ALA A 101 22.17 -1.51 0.91
N GLU A 102 21.85 -0.58 1.82
CA GLU A 102 22.25 0.82 1.74
C GLU A 102 23.77 0.99 1.71
N SER A 103 24.51 0.19 2.48
CA SER A 103 25.98 0.25 2.58
C SER A 103 26.70 -0.21 1.31
N ALA A 104 26.01 -0.85 0.36
CA ALA A 104 26.54 -1.18 -0.96
C ALA A 104 26.77 0.07 -1.85
N ARG A 105 26.31 1.24 -1.39
CA ARG A 105 26.41 2.54 -2.08
C ARG A 105 27.17 3.54 -1.22
N ALA A 106 27.89 4.45 -1.85
CA ALA A 106 28.47 5.59 -1.15
C ALA A 106 27.47 6.75 -1.07
N GLU A 107 26.56 6.82 -2.04
CA GLU A 107 25.51 7.81 -2.17
C GLU A 107 24.35 7.55 -1.19
N GLU A 108 23.69 8.62 -0.77
CA GLU A 108 22.52 8.52 0.09
C GLU A 108 21.30 8.01 -0.70
N LEU A 109 20.61 6.99 -0.20
CA LEU A 109 19.38 6.50 -0.83
C LEU A 109 18.20 7.45 -0.56
N PHE A 110 17.49 7.81 -1.63
CA PHE A 110 16.30 8.63 -1.57
C PHE A 110 15.04 7.83 -1.82
N TYR A 111 14.37 7.47 -0.72
CA TYR A 111 13.09 6.75 -0.72
C TYR A 111 11.88 7.61 -1.08
N GLY A 112 12.05 8.90 -1.40
CA GLY A 112 10.94 9.82 -1.68
C GLY A 112 10.03 9.40 -2.83
N GLN A 113 10.55 8.59 -3.76
CA GLN A 113 9.82 8.03 -4.90
C GLN A 113 9.64 6.51 -4.81
N ASN A 114 9.75 5.93 -3.62
CA ASN A 114 9.51 4.52 -3.42
C ASN A 114 7.99 4.24 -3.53
N GLU A 115 7.59 3.58 -4.61
CA GLU A 115 6.17 3.37 -4.94
C GLU A 115 5.69 1.94 -4.67
N LEU A 116 6.61 0.98 -4.55
CA LEU A 116 6.29 -0.44 -4.46
C LEU A 116 7.04 -1.13 -3.32
N LEU A 117 6.28 -1.91 -2.55
CA LEU A 117 6.81 -2.89 -1.60
C LEU A 117 6.37 -4.28 -2.06
N LEU A 118 7.33 -5.14 -2.33
CA LEU A 118 7.13 -6.52 -2.74
C LEU A 118 7.56 -7.43 -1.59
N LEU A 119 6.65 -8.29 -1.12
CA LEU A 119 6.87 -9.16 0.02
C LEU A 119 7.03 -10.59 -0.46
N GLY A 120 8.19 -11.20 -0.20
CA GLY A 120 8.45 -12.59 -0.50
C GLY A 120 7.60 -13.56 0.33
N PRO A 121 7.55 -14.85 -0.05
CA PRO A 121 6.72 -15.86 0.61
C PRO A 121 6.98 -16.01 2.10
N GLY A 122 8.21 -15.82 2.57
CA GLY A 122 8.53 -15.92 3.99
C GLY A 122 7.85 -14.85 4.83
N LEU A 123 7.89 -13.59 4.37
CA LEU A 123 7.16 -12.50 5.03
C LEU A 123 5.64 -12.62 4.88
N GLN A 124 5.16 -13.17 3.76
CA GLN A 124 3.74 -13.45 3.57
C GLN A 124 3.24 -14.52 4.55
N GLU A 125 4.00 -15.58 4.78
CA GLU A 125 3.63 -16.60 5.75
C GLU A 125 3.67 -16.04 7.19
N LYS A 126 4.72 -15.26 7.50
CA LYS A 126 4.92 -14.70 8.83
C LYS A 126 5.76 -13.42 8.77
N GLY A 127 5.24 -12.34 9.35
CA GLY A 127 6.00 -11.09 9.53
C GLY A 127 5.53 -9.93 8.66
N MET A 128 4.53 -10.11 7.78
CA MET A 128 3.95 -9.02 6.98
C MET A 128 3.50 -7.84 7.86
N PRO A 129 2.72 -8.01 8.95
CA PRO A 129 2.29 -6.86 9.76
C PRO A 129 3.45 -6.10 10.40
N GLU A 130 4.43 -6.82 10.95
CA GLU A 130 5.60 -6.24 11.59
C GLU A 130 6.48 -5.50 10.57
N CYS A 131 6.67 -6.08 9.39
CA CYS A 131 7.37 -5.45 8.27
C CYS A 131 6.66 -4.16 7.83
N CYS A 132 5.34 -4.22 7.62
CA CYS A 132 4.57 -3.05 7.21
C CYS A 132 4.60 -1.93 8.27
N ARG A 133 4.50 -2.28 9.56
CA ARG A 133 4.59 -1.32 10.66
C ARG A 133 5.97 -0.69 10.75
N PHE A 134 7.03 -1.50 10.68
CA PHE A 134 8.40 -1.01 10.66
C PHE A 134 8.61 0.01 9.53
N LEU A 135 8.20 -0.33 8.30
CA LEU A 135 8.35 0.57 7.16
C LEU A 135 7.49 1.82 7.29
N TYR A 136 6.29 1.71 7.86
CA TYR A 136 5.42 2.87 8.06
C TYR A 136 6.05 3.92 8.99
N ASP A 137 6.82 3.47 9.99
CA ASP A 137 7.52 4.33 10.95
C ASP A 137 8.93 4.74 10.50
N ASN A 138 9.46 4.16 9.41
CA ASN A 138 10.83 4.34 8.95
C ASN A 138 10.93 5.14 7.63
N SER A 139 12.06 5.82 7.40
CA SER A 139 12.35 6.57 6.18
C SER A 139 12.36 5.74 4.90
N ALA A 140 12.52 4.42 4.97
CA ALA A 140 12.46 3.53 3.82
C ALA A 140 11.03 3.30 3.27
N GLY A 141 10.01 3.47 4.13
CA GLY A 141 8.61 3.30 3.76
C GLY A 141 7.90 4.60 3.38
N ARG A 142 6.81 4.47 2.61
CA ARG A 142 5.94 5.59 2.23
C ARG A 142 4.51 5.13 2.45
N PRO A 143 3.66 5.92 3.15
CA PRO A 143 2.27 5.52 3.40
C PRO A 143 1.55 5.02 2.15
N ASN A 144 1.75 5.70 1.01
CA ASN A 144 1.08 5.42 -0.27
C ASN A 144 1.86 4.45 -1.18
N MET A 145 2.90 3.75 -0.72
CA MET A 145 3.48 2.68 -1.53
C MET A 145 2.48 1.53 -1.65
N ALA A 146 2.35 0.96 -2.84
CA ALA A 146 1.50 -0.22 -3.03
C ALA A 146 2.27 -1.47 -2.60
N VAL A 147 1.60 -2.33 -1.83
CA VAL A 147 2.16 -3.55 -1.25
C VAL A 147 1.63 -4.75 -2.01
N TRP A 148 2.52 -5.63 -2.45
CA TRP A 148 2.20 -6.84 -3.20
C TRP A 148 2.95 -8.05 -2.64
N GLY A 149 2.28 -9.20 -2.56
CA GLY A 149 2.94 -10.48 -2.34
C GLY A 149 3.48 -11.04 -3.66
N ILE A 150 4.70 -11.56 -3.65
CA ILE A 150 5.35 -12.20 -4.81
C ILE A 150 5.51 -13.71 -4.61
N ASN A 151 5.58 -14.46 -5.70
CA ASN A 151 5.51 -15.92 -5.74
C ASN A 151 6.79 -16.68 -5.36
N ARG A 152 7.94 -16.00 -5.20
CA ARG A 152 9.25 -16.60 -4.91
C ARG A 152 10.04 -15.75 -3.91
N PRO A 153 11.03 -16.31 -3.20
CA PRO A 153 11.93 -15.50 -2.39
C PRO A 153 12.54 -14.35 -3.17
N ALA A 154 12.84 -13.23 -2.49
CA ALA A 154 13.38 -12.03 -3.15
C ALA A 154 14.61 -12.35 -4.02
N SER A 155 15.54 -13.14 -3.48
CA SER A 155 16.77 -13.60 -4.16
C SER A 155 16.54 -14.52 -5.37
N GLU A 156 15.34 -15.07 -5.54
CA GLU A 156 14.98 -16.02 -6.61
C GLU A 156 14.02 -15.41 -7.64
N GLN A 157 13.71 -14.12 -7.49
CA GLN A 157 12.84 -13.44 -8.44
C GLN A 157 13.53 -13.31 -9.80
N PRO A 158 12.79 -13.46 -10.92
CA PRO A 158 13.33 -13.30 -12.27
C PRO A 158 13.49 -11.80 -12.62
N LEU A 159 14.04 -11.03 -11.70
CA LEU A 159 14.29 -9.59 -11.82
C LEU A 159 15.78 -9.33 -11.98
N ASN A 160 16.13 -8.56 -13.00
CA ASN A 160 17.49 -8.11 -13.25
C ASN A 160 17.47 -6.65 -13.76
N GLU A 161 18.65 -6.07 -13.94
CA GLU A 161 18.81 -4.66 -14.34
C GLU A 161 18.15 -4.35 -15.70
N GLU A 162 18.02 -5.34 -16.59
CA GLU A 162 17.44 -5.18 -17.92
C GLU A 162 15.90 -5.19 -17.90
N ASN A 163 15.28 -6.01 -17.03
CA ASN A 163 13.83 -6.21 -17.04
C ASN A 163 13.09 -5.52 -15.87
N ALA A 164 13.78 -5.14 -14.80
CA ALA A 164 13.14 -4.70 -13.56
C ALA A 164 12.20 -3.51 -13.77
N GLY A 165 12.58 -2.53 -14.60
CA GLY A 165 11.73 -1.37 -14.89
C GLY A 165 10.40 -1.74 -15.52
N ALA A 166 10.46 -2.60 -16.54
CA ALA A 166 9.27 -3.05 -17.25
C ALA A 166 8.36 -3.92 -16.36
N VAL A 167 8.93 -4.75 -15.48
CA VAL A 167 8.17 -5.56 -14.52
C VAL A 167 7.48 -4.67 -13.48
N LEU A 168 8.20 -3.70 -12.89
CA LEU A 168 7.60 -2.73 -11.95
C LEU A 168 6.50 -1.90 -12.62
N ASP A 169 6.69 -1.47 -13.88
CA ASP A 169 5.65 -0.83 -14.68
C ASP A 169 4.42 -1.73 -14.87
N SER A 170 4.63 -3.01 -15.15
CA SER A 170 3.53 -3.96 -15.30
C SER A 170 2.74 -4.13 -14.00
N ILE A 171 3.41 -4.15 -12.85
CA ILE A 171 2.75 -4.17 -11.52
C ILE A 171 1.94 -2.89 -11.31
N ARG A 172 2.52 -1.71 -11.59
CA ARG A 172 1.81 -0.42 -11.47
C ARG A 172 0.54 -0.38 -12.31
N ARG A 173 0.61 -0.90 -13.54
CA ARG A 173 -0.50 -1.00 -14.48
C ARG A 173 -1.60 -1.96 -14.04
N LEU A 174 -1.37 -2.90 -13.11
CA LEU A 174 -2.47 -3.70 -12.53
C LEU A 174 -3.49 -2.78 -11.84
N GLY A 175 -2.99 -1.86 -11.03
CA GLY A 175 -3.82 -0.88 -10.34
C GLY A 175 -4.60 0.04 -11.27
N GLU A 176 -3.98 0.47 -12.38
CA GLU A 176 -4.62 1.29 -13.41
C GLU A 176 -5.73 0.54 -14.18
N ARG A 177 -5.60 -0.79 -14.28
CA ARG A 177 -6.60 -1.68 -14.88
C ARG A 177 -7.76 -2.01 -13.94
N GLY A 178 -7.75 -1.50 -12.70
CA GLY A 178 -8.80 -1.72 -11.71
C GLY A 178 -8.62 -3.00 -10.89
N GLU A 179 -7.42 -3.62 -10.91
CA GLU A 179 -7.08 -4.69 -9.97
C GLU A 179 -7.00 -4.13 -8.55
N TYR A 180 -7.26 -5.00 -7.56
CA TYR A 180 -7.22 -4.62 -6.15
C TYR A 180 -5.81 -4.17 -5.75
N ARG A 181 -5.72 -3.04 -5.05
CA ARG A 181 -4.48 -2.50 -4.49
C ARG A 181 -4.60 -2.38 -2.98
N THR A 182 -3.46 -2.57 -2.32
CA THR A 182 -3.30 -2.25 -0.90
C THR A 182 -2.11 -1.33 -0.73
N TYR A 183 -2.27 -0.31 0.10
CA TYR A 183 -1.20 0.61 0.46
C TYR A 183 -0.61 0.28 1.84
N LEU A 184 0.65 0.66 2.05
CA LEU A 184 1.36 0.39 3.31
C LEU A 184 0.59 0.87 4.53
N TYR A 185 0.02 2.09 4.49
CA TYR A 185 -0.73 2.62 5.63
C TYR A 185 -1.93 1.74 6.01
N GLN A 186 -2.56 1.06 5.05
CA GLN A 186 -3.71 0.20 5.30
C GLN A 186 -3.29 -1.06 6.04
N LEU A 187 -2.14 -1.66 5.68
CA LEU A 187 -1.62 -2.85 6.37
C LEU A 187 -0.97 -2.50 7.71
N ALA A 188 -0.30 -1.35 7.82
CA ALA A 188 0.35 -0.92 9.05
C ALA A 188 -0.66 -0.55 10.16
N SER A 189 -1.81 0.02 9.79
CA SER A 189 -2.88 0.41 10.72
C SER A 189 -3.92 -0.69 11.00
N ALA A 190 -3.90 -1.78 10.23
CA ALA A 190 -4.79 -2.92 10.43
C ALA A 190 -4.57 -3.55 11.83
N GLN A 191 -5.60 -3.50 12.69
CA GLN A 191 -5.55 -4.02 14.06
C GLN A 191 -5.88 -5.52 14.19
N GLY A 192 -5.80 -6.28 13.10
CA GLY A 192 -6.20 -7.69 13.13
C GLY A 192 -6.32 -8.35 11.76
N GLY A 193 -6.29 -7.59 10.66
CA GLY A 193 -6.32 -8.19 9.34
C GLY A 193 -6.38 -7.20 8.18
N GLY A 194 -5.96 -7.64 7.01
CA GLY A 194 -5.92 -6.83 5.79
C GLY A 194 -5.84 -7.72 4.55
N LEU A 195 -6.04 -7.12 3.37
CA LEU A 195 -5.90 -7.83 2.09
C LEU A 195 -4.53 -7.54 1.49
N LEU A 196 -3.80 -8.59 1.13
CA LEU A 196 -2.56 -8.50 0.37
C LEU A 196 -2.81 -9.00 -1.06
N PRO A 197 -2.70 -8.14 -2.09
CA PRO A 197 -2.77 -8.60 -3.46
C PRO A 197 -1.50 -9.37 -3.84
N LEU A 198 -1.68 -10.46 -4.57
CA LEU A 198 -0.62 -11.41 -4.93
C LEU A 198 -0.36 -11.33 -6.43
N VAL A 199 0.91 -11.28 -6.83
CA VAL A 199 1.32 -11.28 -8.23
C VAL A 199 2.26 -12.44 -8.55
N HIS A 200 2.15 -12.94 -9.78
CA HIS A 200 3.10 -13.90 -10.32
C HIS A 200 4.18 -13.15 -11.08
N LEU A 201 5.42 -13.23 -10.61
CA LEU A 201 6.57 -12.79 -11.38
C LEU A 201 7.16 -14.01 -12.10
N SER A 202 7.28 -13.92 -13.42
CA SER A 202 7.92 -14.90 -14.30
C SER A 202 9.01 -14.21 -15.11
N GLU A 203 9.68 -14.94 -16.01
CA GLU A 203 10.62 -14.33 -16.95
C GLU A 203 9.93 -13.39 -17.95
N GLU A 204 8.59 -13.43 -18.05
CA GLU A 204 7.82 -12.50 -18.86
C GLU A 204 7.57 -11.18 -18.14
N ILE A 205 7.62 -10.08 -18.88
CA ILE A 205 7.34 -8.73 -18.36
C ILE A 205 5.87 -8.57 -17.92
N ASN A 206 4.96 -9.34 -18.52
CA ASN A 206 3.53 -9.19 -18.32
C ASN A 206 3.06 -9.81 -17.00
N VAL A 207 3.14 -9.03 -15.93
CA VAL A 207 2.70 -9.43 -14.60
C VAL A 207 1.18 -9.54 -14.52
N GLN A 208 0.71 -10.65 -13.94
CA GLN A 208 -0.69 -10.92 -13.64
C GLN A 208 -0.91 -10.97 -12.13
N MET A 209 -2.09 -10.54 -11.70
CA MET A 209 -2.54 -10.76 -10.32
C MET A 209 -3.02 -12.21 -10.19
N GLU A 210 -2.50 -12.94 -9.21
CA GLU A 210 -2.93 -14.31 -8.93
C GLU A 210 -4.13 -14.39 -7.99
N GLY A 211 -4.31 -13.39 -7.13
CA GLY A 211 -5.34 -13.41 -6.10
C GLY A 211 -5.16 -12.35 -5.03
N LEU A 212 -5.97 -12.46 -3.99
CA LEU A 212 -5.86 -11.68 -2.75
C LEU A 212 -5.75 -12.64 -1.57
N ALA A 213 -4.77 -12.43 -0.70
CA ALA A 213 -4.71 -13.10 0.59
C ALA A 213 -5.35 -12.22 1.66
N LEU A 214 -6.35 -12.75 2.36
CA LEU A 214 -6.89 -12.13 3.58
C LEU A 214 -6.04 -12.57 4.77
N TYR A 215 -5.53 -11.62 5.53
CA TYR A 215 -4.79 -11.87 6.75
C TYR A 215 -5.69 -11.72 7.96
N LYS A 216 -5.49 -12.61 8.94
CA LYS A 216 -6.04 -12.54 10.29
C LYS A 216 -4.92 -12.73 11.30
N ASP A 217 -4.80 -11.81 12.25
CA ASP A 217 -3.82 -11.89 13.34
C ASP A 217 -2.39 -12.17 12.83
N GLY A 218 -2.07 -11.57 11.67
CA GLY A 218 -0.76 -11.68 11.02
C GLY A 218 -0.49 -12.94 10.21
N THR A 219 -1.47 -13.83 10.05
CA THR A 219 -1.34 -15.03 9.20
C THR A 219 -2.38 -15.06 8.08
N PRO A 220 -2.09 -15.69 6.93
CA PRO A 220 -3.08 -15.89 5.88
C PRO A 220 -4.27 -16.74 6.35
N ALA A 221 -5.48 -16.21 6.22
CA ALA A 221 -6.72 -16.84 6.67
C ALA A 221 -7.62 -17.32 5.52
N ALA A 222 -7.59 -16.60 4.39
CA ALA A 222 -8.33 -16.98 3.18
C ALA A 222 -7.61 -16.46 1.93
N ARG A 223 -7.94 -17.04 0.77
CA ARG A 223 -7.45 -16.60 -0.53
C ARG A 223 -8.63 -16.41 -1.48
N PHE A 224 -8.72 -15.22 -2.06
CA PHE A 224 -9.70 -14.90 -3.10
C PHE A 224 -9.06 -14.97 -4.47
N THR A 225 -9.78 -15.52 -5.44
CA THR A 225 -9.32 -15.65 -6.83
C THR A 225 -10.42 -15.30 -7.84
N GLY A 226 -10.04 -14.96 -9.06
CA GLY A 226 -10.99 -14.68 -10.14
C GLY A 226 -12.04 -13.63 -9.76
N SER A 227 -13.32 -13.97 -9.88
CA SER A 227 -14.43 -13.03 -9.59
C SER A 227 -14.44 -12.50 -8.16
N GLU A 228 -13.90 -13.24 -7.18
CA GLU A 228 -13.86 -12.81 -5.78
C GLU A 228 -12.95 -11.58 -5.60
N THR A 229 -11.85 -11.50 -6.36
CA THR A 229 -10.95 -10.34 -6.30
C THR A 229 -11.59 -9.10 -6.90
N VAL A 230 -12.37 -9.27 -7.97
CA VAL A 230 -13.19 -8.21 -8.59
C VAL A 230 -14.25 -7.72 -7.61
N LEU A 231 -14.93 -8.64 -6.91
CA LEU A 231 -15.91 -8.28 -5.87
C LEU A 231 -15.25 -7.54 -4.70
N ALA A 232 -14.08 -7.98 -4.24
CA ALA A 232 -13.32 -7.26 -3.22
C ALA A 232 -12.92 -5.84 -3.67
N ALA A 233 -12.50 -5.69 -4.93
CA ALA A 233 -12.15 -4.38 -5.50
C ALA A 233 -13.38 -3.46 -5.61
N LEU A 234 -14.54 -4.02 -5.99
CA LEU A 234 -15.81 -3.29 -6.00
C LEU A 234 -16.22 -2.85 -4.59
N LEU A 235 -16.21 -3.77 -3.61
CA LEU A 235 -16.58 -3.50 -2.21
C LEU A 235 -15.68 -2.42 -1.58
N SER A 236 -14.42 -2.36 -2.00
CA SER A 236 -13.45 -1.34 -1.58
C SER A 236 -13.54 -0.03 -2.37
N GLY A 237 -14.43 0.06 -3.35
CA GLY A 237 -14.58 1.23 -4.21
C GLY A 237 -13.37 1.50 -5.12
N GLN A 238 -12.52 0.50 -5.37
CA GLN A 238 -11.28 0.65 -6.12
C GLN A 238 -11.46 0.51 -7.63
N THR A 239 -12.56 -0.13 -8.06
CA THR A 239 -12.82 -0.32 -9.48
C THR A 239 -14.23 0.08 -9.87
N GLY A 240 -14.35 0.62 -11.08
CA GLY A 240 -15.61 0.88 -11.77
C GLY A 240 -15.82 -0.03 -12.98
N THR A 241 -15.03 -1.09 -13.14
CA THR A 241 -15.13 -2.05 -14.24
C THR A 241 -14.69 -3.44 -13.76
N GLY A 242 -15.12 -4.49 -14.44
CA GLY A 242 -14.64 -5.83 -14.09
C GLY A 242 -15.17 -6.91 -15.00
N GLN A 243 -14.51 -8.07 -14.94
CA GLN A 243 -14.97 -9.29 -15.56
C GLN A 243 -15.36 -10.26 -14.44
N LEU A 244 -16.66 -10.56 -14.35
CA LEU A 244 -17.20 -11.51 -13.39
C LEU A 244 -17.50 -12.81 -14.11
N ARG A 245 -16.80 -13.87 -13.74
CA ARG A 245 -17.06 -15.24 -14.18
C ARG A 245 -18.07 -15.91 -13.26
N VAL A 246 -19.05 -16.54 -13.87
CA VAL A 246 -20.15 -17.31 -13.25
C VAL A 246 -20.31 -18.63 -13.99
N GLU A 247 -20.94 -19.62 -13.36
CA GLU A 247 -21.12 -20.94 -13.95
C GLU A 247 -22.46 -21.03 -14.69
N GLY A 248 -22.43 -21.32 -15.99
CA GLY A 248 -23.60 -21.64 -16.80
C GLY A 248 -23.75 -23.14 -17.01
N GLU A 249 -24.91 -23.58 -17.49
CA GLU A 249 -25.18 -25.00 -17.76
C GLU A 249 -24.21 -25.61 -18.78
N SER A 250 -23.77 -24.82 -19.76
CA SER A 250 -22.83 -25.22 -20.82
C SER A 250 -21.38 -24.88 -20.50
N GLY A 251 -21.10 -24.45 -19.27
CA GLY A 251 -19.77 -24.02 -18.84
C GLY A 251 -19.70 -22.55 -18.43
N PRO A 252 -18.49 -22.04 -18.21
CA PRO A 252 -18.26 -20.73 -17.61
C PRO A 252 -18.73 -19.59 -18.53
N VAL A 253 -19.39 -18.61 -17.93
CA VAL A 253 -19.80 -17.37 -18.59
C VAL A 253 -19.09 -16.19 -17.94
N THR A 254 -18.54 -15.30 -18.76
CA THR A 254 -17.91 -14.06 -18.32
C THR A 254 -18.84 -12.88 -18.59
N LEU A 255 -19.09 -12.09 -17.55
CA LEU A 255 -19.85 -10.86 -17.57
C LEU A 255 -18.89 -9.68 -17.47
N THR A 256 -18.78 -8.90 -18.54
CA THR A 256 -18.06 -7.63 -18.52
C THR A 256 -19.01 -6.55 -18.02
N ILE A 257 -18.69 -5.94 -16.88
CA ILE A 257 -19.45 -4.84 -16.28
C ILE A 257 -18.69 -3.53 -16.38
N ARG A 258 -19.41 -2.44 -16.64
CA ARG A 258 -18.87 -1.08 -16.69
C ARG A 258 -19.72 -0.15 -15.83
N SER A 259 -19.04 0.65 -15.02
CA SER A 259 -19.59 1.60 -14.07
C SER A 259 -20.69 1.03 -13.17
N PRO A 260 -20.48 -0.14 -12.52
CA PRO A 260 -21.42 -0.62 -11.51
C PRO A 260 -21.50 0.36 -10.33
N LYS A 261 -22.63 0.38 -9.67
CA LYS A 261 -22.88 1.14 -8.44
C LYS A 261 -23.17 0.17 -7.30
N LEU A 262 -22.41 0.30 -6.22
CA LEU A 262 -22.74 -0.28 -4.93
C LEU A 262 -23.51 0.76 -4.11
N ILE A 263 -24.71 0.40 -3.69
CA ILE A 263 -25.56 1.21 -2.81
C ILE A 263 -25.53 0.54 -1.44
N TYR A 264 -25.19 1.31 -0.41
CA TYR A 264 -25.10 0.84 0.97
C TYR A 264 -26.24 1.46 1.78
N GLU A 265 -27.07 0.62 2.40
CA GLU A 265 -28.18 1.04 3.24
C GLU A 265 -28.05 0.37 4.62
N CYS A 266 -27.76 1.17 5.65
CA CYS A 266 -27.73 0.68 7.02
C CYS A 266 -29.07 0.95 7.69
N VAL A 267 -29.78 -0.12 8.03
CA VAL A 267 -31.08 -0.09 8.70
C VAL A 267 -30.91 -0.40 10.18
N GLU A 268 -31.55 0.41 11.01
CA GLU A 268 -31.62 0.21 12.45
C GLU A 268 -32.98 -0.36 12.82
N GLN A 269 -32.96 -1.41 13.63
CA GLN A 269 -34.13 -1.98 14.30
C GLN A 269 -33.90 -1.91 15.82
N GLU A 270 -34.93 -2.21 16.61
CA GLU A 270 -34.98 -1.94 18.06
C GLU A 270 -33.70 -2.37 18.82
N ASN A 271 -33.05 -3.48 18.44
CA ASN A 271 -31.78 -3.93 18.99
C ASN A 271 -30.81 -4.53 17.94
N SER A 272 -30.91 -4.13 16.67
CA SER A 272 -30.01 -4.64 15.63
C SER A 272 -29.68 -3.58 14.58
N LEU A 273 -28.57 -3.80 13.89
CA LEU A 273 -28.17 -3.05 12.71
C LEU A 273 -27.95 -4.02 11.56
N HIS A 274 -28.47 -3.68 10.39
CA HIS A 274 -28.31 -4.46 9.17
C HIS A 274 -27.79 -3.57 8.05
N LEU A 275 -26.77 -4.01 7.32
CA LEU A 275 -26.19 -3.32 6.18
C LEU A 275 -26.54 -4.07 4.90
N ALA A 276 -27.46 -3.52 4.12
CA ALA A 276 -27.76 -4.00 2.78
C ALA A 276 -26.82 -3.35 1.76
N ILE A 277 -26.15 -4.17 0.96
CA ILE A 277 -25.28 -3.77 -0.14
C ILE A 277 -25.93 -4.22 -1.44
N ARG A 278 -26.21 -3.28 -2.34
CA ARG A 278 -26.81 -3.57 -3.64
C ARG A 278 -25.88 -3.22 -4.78
N LEU A 279 -25.46 -4.23 -5.54
CA LEU A 279 -24.80 -4.07 -6.82
C LEU A 279 -25.84 -3.83 -7.92
N SER A 280 -25.72 -2.70 -8.61
CA SER A 280 -26.55 -2.35 -9.75
C SER A 280 -25.69 -1.86 -10.91
N GLY A 281 -26.08 -2.16 -12.13
CA GLY A 281 -25.29 -1.80 -13.30
C GLY A 281 -25.72 -2.54 -14.55
N HIS A 282 -25.00 -2.30 -15.64
CA HIS A 282 -25.22 -2.99 -16.90
C HIS A 282 -24.07 -3.93 -17.22
N VAL A 283 -24.42 -5.11 -17.71
CA VAL A 283 -23.51 -6.03 -18.38
C VAL A 283 -23.33 -5.52 -19.81
N GLU A 284 -22.12 -5.04 -20.11
CA GLU A 284 -21.72 -4.57 -21.44
C GLU A 284 -21.55 -5.75 -22.40
N GLN A 285 -21.00 -6.86 -21.90
CA GLN A 285 -20.76 -8.06 -22.68
C GLN A 285 -20.98 -9.32 -21.85
N MET A 286 -21.61 -10.33 -22.46
CA MET A 286 -21.74 -11.68 -21.91
C MET A 286 -21.09 -12.63 -22.91
N THR A 287 -20.04 -13.34 -22.49
CA THR A 287 -19.29 -14.30 -23.31
C THR A 287 -19.27 -15.67 -22.64
N GLY A 288 -19.43 -16.72 -23.43
CA GLY A 288 -19.51 -18.10 -22.94
C GLY A 288 -19.93 -19.04 -24.05
N GLU A 289 -19.74 -20.33 -23.85
CA GLU A 289 -20.17 -21.34 -24.82
C GLU A 289 -21.70 -21.48 -24.80
N ASN A 290 -22.30 -21.67 -25.99
CA ASN A 290 -23.73 -21.94 -26.16
C ASN A 290 -24.68 -20.94 -25.49
N LEU A 291 -24.30 -19.65 -25.41
CA LEU A 291 -25.19 -18.62 -24.89
C LEU A 291 -26.48 -18.52 -25.71
N PRO A 292 -27.66 -18.35 -25.06
CA PRO A 292 -28.92 -18.20 -25.78
C PRO A 292 -28.86 -17.07 -26.82
N ALA A 293 -29.45 -17.27 -28.00
CA ALA A 293 -29.51 -16.22 -29.01
C ALA A 293 -30.53 -15.13 -28.63
N SER A 294 -31.61 -15.50 -27.94
CA SER A 294 -32.67 -14.57 -27.54
C SER A 294 -32.22 -13.68 -26.38
N ARG A 295 -32.47 -12.37 -26.50
CA ARG A 295 -32.24 -11.39 -25.44
C ARG A 295 -33.07 -11.69 -24.18
N GLU A 296 -34.29 -12.19 -24.33
CA GLU A 296 -35.14 -12.55 -23.18
C GLU A 296 -34.57 -13.74 -22.41
N GLN A 297 -34.10 -14.76 -23.11
CA GLN A 297 -33.42 -15.91 -22.49
C GLN A 297 -32.12 -15.48 -21.80
N ARG A 298 -31.33 -14.57 -22.40
CA ARG A 298 -30.15 -14.01 -21.74
C ARG A 298 -30.49 -13.18 -20.49
N ARG A 299 -31.63 -12.47 -20.48
CA ARG A 299 -32.10 -11.74 -19.28
C ARG A 299 -32.45 -12.70 -18.16
N GLU A 300 -33.11 -13.81 -18.47
CA GLU A 300 -33.43 -14.83 -17.46
C GLU A 300 -32.17 -15.51 -16.93
N LEU A 301 -31.24 -15.86 -17.83
CA LEU A 301 -29.93 -16.38 -17.46
C LEU A 301 -29.16 -15.40 -16.55
N LEU A 302 -29.20 -14.10 -16.86
CA LEU A 302 -28.57 -13.09 -16.01
C LEU A 302 -29.18 -13.00 -14.61
N LYS A 303 -30.48 -13.28 -14.42
CA LYS A 303 -31.07 -13.35 -13.07
C LYS A 303 -30.45 -14.50 -12.26
N GLN A 304 -30.23 -15.65 -12.89
CA GLN A 304 -29.56 -16.79 -12.25
C GLN A 304 -28.11 -16.43 -11.89
N PHE A 305 -27.40 -15.75 -12.80
CA PHE A 305 -26.05 -15.27 -12.54
C PHE A 305 -25.99 -14.22 -11.43
N ASN A 306 -26.97 -13.34 -11.32
CA ASN A 306 -27.07 -12.42 -10.19
C ASN A 306 -27.13 -13.19 -8.86
N THR A 307 -27.91 -14.27 -8.75
CA THR A 307 -27.95 -15.10 -7.54
C THR A 307 -26.60 -15.78 -7.25
N GLN A 308 -25.86 -16.22 -8.27
CA GLN A 308 -24.52 -16.77 -8.05
C GLN A 308 -23.53 -15.69 -7.55
N LEU A 309 -23.60 -14.49 -8.12
CA LEU A 309 -22.79 -13.35 -7.66
C LEU A 309 -23.13 -12.95 -6.24
N GLU A 310 -24.40 -13.02 -5.85
CA GLU A 310 -24.83 -12.80 -4.46
C GLU A 310 -24.17 -13.79 -3.51
N GLN A 311 -24.24 -15.09 -3.82
CA GLN A 311 -23.63 -16.13 -2.99
C GLN A 311 -22.11 -15.94 -2.86
N MET A 312 -21.43 -15.63 -3.97
CA MET A 312 -19.99 -15.39 -3.98
C MET A 312 -19.61 -14.14 -3.17
N ALA A 313 -20.33 -13.04 -3.33
CA ALA A 313 -20.08 -11.81 -2.59
C ALA A 313 -20.35 -11.99 -1.09
N GLN A 314 -21.39 -12.74 -0.74
CA GLN A 314 -21.70 -13.08 0.65
C GLN A 314 -20.59 -13.91 1.30
N GLU A 315 -19.98 -14.83 0.57
CA GLU A 315 -18.84 -15.59 1.08
C GLU A 315 -17.61 -14.70 1.30
N VAL A 316 -17.29 -13.81 0.34
CA VAL A 316 -16.22 -12.81 0.49
C VAL A 316 -16.46 -11.94 1.72
N ILE A 317 -17.68 -11.45 1.93
CA ILE A 317 -18.07 -10.64 3.09
C ILE A 317 -17.94 -11.45 4.39
N ARG A 318 -18.46 -12.68 4.42
CA ARG A 318 -18.41 -13.55 5.60
C ARG A 318 -16.98 -13.85 6.04
N GLN A 319 -16.08 -14.08 5.09
CA GLN A 319 -14.66 -14.33 5.41
C GLN A 319 -13.94 -13.07 5.87
N SER A 320 -14.31 -11.90 5.33
CA SER A 320 -13.59 -10.63 5.54
C SER A 320 -14.17 -9.73 6.64
N PHE A 321 -15.38 -9.98 7.13
CA PHE A 321 -16.00 -9.19 8.20
C PHE A 321 -16.15 -10.03 9.47
N THR A 322 -15.09 -10.05 10.29
CA THR A 322 -15.03 -10.80 11.55
C THR A 322 -14.43 -9.90 12.64
N PRO A 323 -14.49 -10.26 13.94
CA PRO A 323 -13.86 -9.45 14.98
C PRO A 323 -12.39 -9.12 14.64
N GLY A 324 -12.06 -7.83 14.63
CA GLY A 324 -10.72 -7.31 14.31
C GLY A 324 -10.38 -7.22 12.81
N ILE A 325 -11.28 -7.63 11.90
CA ILE A 325 -11.04 -7.67 10.46
C ILE A 325 -12.21 -7.02 9.72
N ASP A 326 -11.91 -5.91 9.03
CA ASP A 326 -12.89 -5.18 8.23
C ASP A 326 -12.19 -4.42 7.08
N PRO A 327 -11.64 -5.12 6.07
CA PRO A 327 -10.90 -4.48 4.99
C PRO A 327 -11.80 -3.61 4.09
N PHE A 328 -13.12 -3.78 4.19
CA PHE A 328 -14.12 -3.03 3.43
C PHE A 328 -14.79 -1.91 4.24
N CYS A 329 -14.36 -1.70 5.48
CA CYS A 329 -14.82 -0.64 6.38
C CYS A 329 -16.35 -0.64 6.64
N PHE A 330 -16.99 -1.82 6.70
CA PHE A 330 -18.40 -1.95 7.02
C PHE A 330 -18.75 -1.43 8.42
N LEU A 331 -17.86 -1.60 9.40
CA LEU A 331 -18.04 -1.11 10.77
C LEU A 331 -18.25 0.39 10.82
N SER A 332 -17.56 1.15 9.95
CA SER A 332 -17.75 2.59 9.84
C SER A 332 -19.20 2.94 9.43
N ARG A 333 -19.84 2.12 8.60
CA ARG A 333 -21.22 2.36 8.16
C ARG A 333 -22.23 2.10 9.28
N PHE A 334 -22.00 1.06 10.08
CA PHE A 334 -22.80 0.81 11.28
C PHE A 334 -22.66 1.94 12.31
N ARG A 335 -21.43 2.38 12.58
CA ARG A 335 -21.16 3.48 13.54
C ARG A 335 -21.75 4.81 13.07
N ASN A 336 -21.68 5.10 11.77
CA ASN A 336 -22.33 6.28 11.20
C ASN A 336 -23.86 6.27 11.34
N ARG A 337 -24.48 5.09 11.41
CA ARG A 337 -25.91 4.95 11.63
C ARG A 337 -26.28 5.14 13.10
N ASN A 338 -25.65 4.38 14.00
CA ASN A 338 -25.84 4.47 15.44
C ASN A 338 -24.58 3.96 16.16
N GLU A 339 -23.71 4.88 16.58
CA GLU A 339 -22.42 4.57 17.20
C GLU A 339 -22.57 3.75 18.49
N GLN A 340 -23.48 4.15 19.38
CA GLN A 340 -23.66 3.47 20.68
C GLN A 340 -24.18 2.05 20.53
N LEU A 341 -25.13 1.83 19.61
CA LEU A 341 -25.62 0.50 19.31
C LEU A 341 -24.54 -0.34 18.61
N ALA A 342 -23.82 0.23 17.64
CA ALA A 342 -22.74 -0.46 16.94
C ALA A 342 -21.63 -0.94 17.89
N ILE A 343 -21.19 -0.09 18.84
CA ILE A 343 -20.20 -0.48 19.85
C ILE A 343 -20.70 -1.68 20.68
N ARG A 344 -21.94 -1.63 21.17
CA ARG A 344 -22.50 -2.74 21.94
C ARG A 344 -22.59 -4.03 21.12
N LEU A 345 -23.04 -3.95 19.87
CA LEU A 345 -23.17 -5.11 18.99
C LEU A 345 -21.81 -5.65 18.52
N GLU A 346 -20.77 -4.81 18.48
CA GLU A 346 -19.39 -5.21 18.25
C GLU A 346 -18.84 -5.97 19.48
N GLU A 347 -19.05 -5.46 20.70
CA GLU A 347 -18.65 -6.10 21.95
C GLU A 347 -19.31 -7.48 22.16
N THR A 348 -20.56 -7.65 21.72
CA THR A 348 -21.27 -8.94 21.76
C THR A 348 -21.09 -9.77 20.49
N GLU A 349 -20.20 -9.35 19.59
CA GLU A 349 -19.91 -9.96 18.28
C GLU A 349 -21.14 -10.19 17.38
N THR A 350 -22.24 -9.51 17.67
CA THR A 350 -23.51 -9.67 16.97
C THR A 350 -23.47 -9.08 15.57
N LEU A 351 -22.71 -7.99 15.35
CA LEU A 351 -22.48 -7.44 14.00
C LEU A 351 -21.77 -8.41 13.06
N TYR A 352 -21.02 -9.38 13.59
CA TYR A 352 -20.25 -10.32 12.78
C TYR A 352 -21.04 -11.60 12.44
N GLN A 353 -22.29 -11.72 12.90
CA GLN A 353 -23.13 -12.85 12.59
C GLN A 353 -23.65 -12.78 11.15
N PRO A 354 -23.87 -13.93 10.48
CA PRO A 354 -24.48 -13.97 9.14
C PRO A 354 -25.79 -13.17 9.08
N GLY A 355 -25.97 -12.38 8.01
CA GLY A 355 -27.14 -11.52 7.81
C GLY A 355 -27.03 -10.11 8.39
N SER A 356 -25.95 -9.79 9.12
CA SER A 356 -25.68 -8.41 9.54
C SER A 356 -25.24 -7.54 8.37
N VAL A 357 -24.49 -8.11 7.43
CA VAL A 357 -24.18 -7.52 6.12
C VAL A 357 -24.77 -8.45 5.07
N GLU A 358 -25.57 -7.90 4.17
CA GLU A 358 -26.18 -8.65 3.07
C GLU A 358 -25.85 -8.03 1.73
N PHE A 359 -25.62 -8.87 0.73
CA PHE A 359 -25.34 -8.46 -0.63
C PHE A 359 -26.43 -8.95 -1.59
N SER A 360 -26.87 -8.04 -2.46
CA SER A 360 -27.78 -8.31 -3.57
C SER A 360 -27.19 -7.84 -4.90
N SER A 361 -27.43 -8.59 -5.98
CA SER A 361 -26.99 -8.25 -7.32
C SER A 361 -28.18 -8.03 -8.23
N ALA A 362 -28.22 -6.88 -8.89
CA ALA A 362 -29.27 -6.49 -9.82
C ALA A 362 -28.67 -5.98 -11.14
N LEU A 363 -27.69 -6.70 -11.67
CA LEU A 363 -27.12 -6.40 -12.99
C LEU A 363 -28.16 -6.65 -14.09
N GLN A 364 -28.16 -5.79 -15.10
CA GLN A 364 -29.08 -5.83 -16.23
C GLN A 364 -28.29 -5.92 -17.54
N LEU A 365 -28.86 -6.51 -18.60
CA LEU A 365 -28.27 -6.39 -19.93
C LEU A 365 -28.49 -4.98 -20.46
N LEU A 366 -27.45 -4.39 -21.08
CA LEU A 366 -27.58 -3.18 -21.88
C LEU A 366 -28.65 -3.36 -22.98
#